data_AF-A0A7X2Z8R5-F1
#
_entry.id   AF-A0A7X2Z8R5-F1
#
_cell.length_a   1.000
_cell.length_b   1.000
_cell.length_c   1.000
_cell.angle_alpha   90.00
_cell.angle_beta   90.00
_cell.angle_gamma   90.00
#
_symmetry.space_group_name_H-M   'P 1'
#
loop_
_entity.id
_entity.type
_entity.pdbx_description
1 polymer ?
#
loop_
_entity_poly.entity_id
_entity_poly.type
_entity_poly.pdbx_seq_one_letter_code
_entity_poly.pdbx_strand_id
1 'polypeptide(L)'
;MITIKTHLERMFDHMHWANLRILAALQASDGKPDKAVRLFAHILGAENVWLTRMNGEDGGSFPIWPEADLAECGRMAEANRAGYARLFERLNESDLSEATTYRNTKGDVFQTVLADILTHVSMHGSYHRGQVNALLRAEGFEPANTDYITFVR
;
A
#
# COMPACT_ATOMS: atom_id res chain seq x y z
N MET A 1 12.98 18.86 -13.30
CA MET A 1 11.52 19.00 -13.54
C MET A 1 10.84 17.79 -12.92
N ILE A 2 9.79 17.96 -12.14
CA ILE A 2 9.03 16.82 -11.59
C ILE A 2 8.15 16.28 -12.73
N THR A 3 8.27 14.99 -13.04
CA THR A 3 7.39 14.28 -13.98
C THR A 3 6.33 13.49 -13.21
N ILE A 4 5.32 12.95 -13.89
CA ILE A 4 4.30 12.10 -13.23
C ILE A 4 4.98 10.85 -12.68
N LYS A 5 5.91 10.22 -13.43
CA LYS A 5 6.66 9.05 -12.95
C LYS A 5 7.39 9.34 -11.65
N THR A 6 8.22 10.38 -11.64
CA THR A 6 9.02 10.73 -10.45
C THR A 6 8.14 11.19 -9.28
N HIS A 7 6.97 11.76 -9.54
CA HIS A 7 5.99 12.06 -8.49
C HIS A 7 5.38 10.79 -7.89
N LEU A 8 4.92 9.85 -8.73
CA LEU A 8 4.37 8.58 -8.28
C LEU A 8 5.41 7.74 -7.54
N GLU A 9 6.66 7.67 -8.02
CA GLU A 9 7.76 7.00 -7.30
C GLU A 9 7.89 7.54 -5.87
N ARG A 10 7.87 8.87 -5.69
CA ARG A 10 7.91 9.49 -4.35
C ARG A 10 6.67 9.16 -3.52
N MET A 11 5.49 9.01 -4.12
CA MET A 11 4.29 8.56 -3.40
C MET A 11 4.44 7.12 -2.91
N PHE A 12 5.08 6.24 -3.68
CA PHE A 12 5.34 4.86 -3.27
C PHE A 12 6.51 4.73 -2.28
N ASP A 13 7.50 5.61 -2.34
CA ASP A 13 8.50 5.77 -1.27
C ASP A 13 7.84 6.18 0.04
N HIS A 14 6.95 7.20 0.00
CA HIS A 14 6.14 7.61 1.14
C HIS A 14 5.26 6.48 1.66
N MET A 15 4.61 5.73 0.77
CA MET A 15 3.73 4.62 1.12
C MET A 15 4.48 3.59 1.97
N HIS A 16 5.68 3.17 1.54
CA HIS A 16 6.51 2.24 2.28
C HIS A 16 7.01 2.83 3.61
N TRP A 17 7.49 4.08 3.60
CA TRP A 17 7.88 4.79 4.83
C TRP A 17 6.73 4.86 5.85
N ALA A 18 5.52 5.14 5.40
CA ALA A 18 4.33 5.21 6.24
C ALA A 18 3.94 3.82 6.77
N ASN A 19 4.07 2.76 5.96
CA ASN A 19 3.86 1.38 6.39
C ASN A 19 4.82 1.00 7.54
N LEU A 20 6.11 1.33 7.42
CA LEU A 20 7.09 1.04 8.48
C LEU A 20 6.79 1.79 9.78
N ARG A 21 6.30 3.03 9.70
CA ARG A 21 5.89 3.80 10.89
C ARG A 21 4.66 3.22 11.57
N ILE A 22 3.69 2.76 10.80
CA ILE A 22 2.51 2.06 11.34
C ILE A 22 2.91 0.74 11.98
N LEU A 23 3.78 -0.04 11.33
CA LEU A 23 4.31 -1.27 11.90
C LEU A 23 5.02 -1.01 13.24
N ALA A 24 5.88 0.02 13.31
CA ALA A 24 6.56 0.38 14.54
C ALA A 24 5.59 0.80 15.66
N ALA A 25 4.55 1.57 15.34
CA ALA A 25 3.52 1.94 16.32
C ALA A 25 2.74 0.72 16.83
N LEU A 26 2.38 -0.19 15.93
CA LEU A 26 1.71 -1.45 16.31
C LEU A 26 2.61 -2.34 17.16
N GLN A 27 3.90 -2.43 16.85
CA GLN A 27 4.88 -3.16 17.67
C GLN A 27 5.01 -2.54 19.07
N ALA A 28 5.05 -1.21 19.17
CA ALA A 28 5.11 -0.50 20.46
C ALA A 28 3.83 -0.68 21.31
N SER A 29 2.72 -1.04 20.69
CA SER A 29 1.45 -1.37 21.34
C SER A 29 1.25 -2.88 21.59
N ASP A 30 2.30 -3.70 21.46
CA ASP A 30 2.23 -5.17 21.54
C ASP A 30 1.17 -5.80 20.60
N GLY A 31 1.00 -5.19 19.42
CA GLY A 31 0.00 -5.63 18.43
C GLY A 31 -1.44 -5.32 18.80
N LYS A 32 -1.70 -4.31 19.63
CA LYS A 32 -3.05 -3.90 20.02
C LYS A 32 -3.46 -2.54 19.42
N PRO A 33 -4.76 -2.34 19.12
CA PRO A 33 -5.82 -3.36 19.13
C PRO A 33 -5.73 -4.33 17.94
N ASP A 34 -6.23 -5.56 18.08
CA ASP A 34 -6.18 -6.60 17.02
C ASP A 34 -6.81 -6.12 15.70
N LYS A 35 -7.83 -5.27 15.80
CA LYS A 35 -8.48 -4.66 14.63
C LYS A 35 -7.53 -3.76 13.84
N ALA A 36 -6.60 -3.07 14.51
CA ALA A 36 -5.59 -2.24 13.86
C ALA A 36 -4.56 -3.10 13.13
N VAL A 37 -4.12 -4.23 13.71
CA VAL A 37 -3.24 -5.20 13.05
C VAL A 37 -3.91 -5.80 11.81
N ARG A 38 -5.17 -6.25 11.93
CA ARG A 38 -5.93 -6.78 10.80
C ARG A 38 -6.09 -5.75 9.68
N LEU A 39 -6.32 -4.48 10.03
CA LEU A 39 -6.45 -3.41 9.04
C LEU A 39 -5.11 -3.08 8.38
N PHE A 40 -4.00 -3.16 9.12
CA PHE A 40 -2.67 -3.01 8.54
C PHE A 40 -2.32 -4.16 7.58
N ALA A 41 -2.63 -5.40 7.96
CA ALA A 41 -2.51 -6.56 7.07
C ALA A 41 -3.34 -6.39 5.79
N HIS A 42 -4.54 -5.80 5.88
CA HIS A 42 -5.36 -5.48 4.71
C HIS A 42 -4.71 -4.46 3.78
N ILE A 43 -4.08 -3.41 4.31
CA ILE A 43 -3.35 -2.42 3.48
C ILE A 43 -2.29 -3.14 2.65
N LEU A 44 -1.48 -3.99 3.29
CA LEU A 44 -0.40 -4.73 2.64
C LEU A 44 -0.92 -5.77 1.64
N GLY A 45 -2.02 -6.45 1.96
CA GLY A 45 -2.70 -7.37 1.05
C GLY A 45 -3.26 -6.66 -0.18
N ALA A 46 -3.87 -5.48 0.00
CA ALA A 46 -4.40 -4.68 -1.10
C ALA A 46 -3.29 -4.17 -2.03
N GLU A 47 -2.19 -3.68 -1.47
CA GLU A 47 -0.98 -3.33 -2.23
C GLU A 47 -0.48 -4.52 -3.07
N ASN A 48 -0.37 -5.71 -2.47
CA ASN A 48 0.10 -6.90 -3.17
C ASN A 48 -0.84 -7.31 -4.32
N VAL A 49 -2.16 -7.35 -4.07
CA VAL A 49 -3.17 -7.68 -5.10
C VAL A 49 -3.10 -6.72 -6.28
N TRP A 50 -2.94 -5.41 -6.03
CA TRP A 50 -2.80 -4.44 -7.10
C TRP A 50 -1.50 -4.60 -7.88
N LEU A 51 -0.39 -4.87 -7.20
CA LEU A 51 0.88 -5.15 -7.86
C LEU A 51 0.77 -6.37 -8.80
N THR A 52 0.15 -7.47 -8.35
CA THR A 52 -0.12 -8.66 -9.16
C THR A 52 -0.94 -8.30 -10.40
N ARG A 53 -2.03 -7.53 -10.24
CA ARG A 53 -2.86 -7.06 -11.38
C ARG A 53 -2.05 -6.24 -12.38
N MET A 54 -1.20 -5.33 -11.92
CA MET A 54 -0.37 -4.50 -12.79
C MET A 54 0.72 -5.29 -13.53
N ASN A 55 1.13 -6.45 -13.00
CA ASN A 55 2.03 -7.37 -13.70
C ASN A 55 1.30 -8.30 -14.69
N GLY A 56 -0.03 -8.14 -14.87
CA GLY A 56 -0.83 -8.99 -15.75
C GLY A 56 -1.13 -10.37 -15.17
N GLU A 57 -0.88 -10.57 -13.89
CA GLU A 57 -1.13 -11.82 -13.16
C GLU A 57 -2.53 -11.83 -12.53
N ASP A 58 -3.06 -13.01 -12.22
CA ASP A 58 -4.37 -13.13 -11.55
C ASP A 58 -4.28 -12.75 -10.07
N GLY A 59 -4.68 -11.51 -9.77
CA GLY A 59 -4.77 -10.99 -8.40
C GLY A 59 -5.80 -11.69 -7.50
N GLY A 60 -6.63 -12.60 -8.04
CA GLY A 60 -7.52 -13.45 -7.26
C GLY A 60 -6.80 -14.52 -6.43
N SER A 61 -5.51 -14.76 -6.69
CA SER A 61 -4.70 -15.76 -5.98
C SER A 61 -4.30 -15.32 -4.57
N PHE A 62 -4.43 -14.03 -4.23
CA PHE A 62 -3.99 -13.48 -2.95
C PHE A 62 -5.16 -12.94 -2.13
N PRO A 63 -5.20 -13.22 -0.81
CA PRO A 63 -6.25 -12.69 0.04
C PRO A 63 -6.08 -11.18 0.26
N ILE A 64 -7.14 -10.41 0.00
CA ILE A 64 -7.19 -8.97 0.34
C ILE A 64 -7.12 -8.73 1.85
N TRP A 65 -7.58 -9.71 2.64
CA TRP A 65 -7.54 -9.71 4.11
C TRP A 65 -6.69 -10.90 4.57
N PRO A 66 -5.35 -10.81 4.46
CA PRO A 66 -4.49 -11.89 4.93
C PRO A 66 -4.56 -12.01 6.45
N GLU A 67 -4.49 -13.24 6.95
CA GLU A 67 -4.20 -13.51 8.35
C GLU A 67 -2.68 -13.41 8.54
N ALA A 68 -2.22 -12.29 9.08
CA ALA A 68 -0.80 -11.98 9.23
C ALA A 68 -0.54 -11.41 10.63
N ASP A 69 0.50 -11.92 11.29
CA ASP A 69 1.06 -11.28 12.48
C ASP A 69 1.95 -10.08 12.08
N LEU A 70 2.48 -9.35 13.07
CA LEU A 70 3.32 -8.18 12.81
C LEU A 70 4.63 -8.52 12.08
N ALA A 71 5.17 -9.73 12.29
CA ALA A 71 6.40 -10.15 11.62
C ALA A 71 6.14 -10.44 10.13
N GLU A 72 5.02 -11.08 9.82
CA GLU A 72 4.55 -11.28 8.45
C GLU A 72 4.19 -9.95 7.78
N CYS A 73 3.52 -9.03 8.49
CA CYS A 73 3.27 -7.69 7.97
C CYS A 73 4.58 -6.96 7.59
N GLY A 74 5.63 -7.11 8.41
CA GLY A 74 6.97 -6.59 8.07
C GLY A 74 7.52 -7.19 6.78
N ARG A 75 7.44 -8.52 6.61
CA ARG A 75 7.88 -9.19 5.37
C ARG A 75 7.08 -8.74 4.15
N MET A 76 5.76 -8.64 4.27
CA MET A 76 4.88 -8.17 3.22
C MET A 76 5.20 -6.72 2.80
N ALA A 77 5.48 -5.83 3.76
CA ALA A 77 5.83 -4.44 3.46
C ALA A 77 7.13 -4.34 2.62
N GLU A 78 8.14 -5.14 2.93
CA GLU A 78 9.39 -5.23 2.16
C GLU A 78 9.18 -5.86 0.79
N ALA A 79 8.38 -6.95 0.71
CA ALA A 79 8.07 -7.62 -0.54
C ALA A 79 7.31 -6.69 -1.51
N ASN A 80 6.31 -5.96 -1.00
CA ASN A 80 5.58 -4.95 -1.76
C ASN A 80 6.52 -3.84 -2.24
N ARG A 81 7.38 -3.31 -1.36
CA ARG A 81 8.36 -2.28 -1.73
C ARG A 81 9.25 -2.72 -2.87
N ALA A 82 9.85 -3.90 -2.76
CA ALA A 82 10.72 -4.45 -3.81
C ALA A 82 9.94 -4.71 -5.11
N GLY A 83 8.70 -5.16 -5.01
CA GLY A 83 7.83 -5.39 -6.15
C GLY A 83 7.48 -4.11 -6.92
N TYR A 84 7.08 -3.06 -6.21
CA TYR A 84 6.79 -1.76 -6.80
C TYR A 84 8.04 -1.08 -7.37
N ALA A 85 9.19 -1.19 -6.71
CA ALA A 85 10.46 -0.69 -7.25
C ALA A 85 10.76 -1.32 -8.62
N ARG A 86 10.66 -2.65 -8.73
CA ARG A 86 10.81 -3.36 -10.00
C ARG A 86 9.78 -2.97 -11.06
N LEU A 87 8.55 -2.63 -10.65
CA LEU A 87 7.53 -2.13 -11.57
C LEU A 87 7.97 -0.76 -12.14
N PHE A 88 8.32 0.20 -11.29
CA PHE A 88 8.75 1.54 -11.71
C PHE A 88 10.05 1.55 -12.53
N GLU A 89 10.96 0.60 -12.30
CA GLU A 89 12.17 0.41 -13.11
C GLU A 89 11.86 0.08 -14.58
N ARG A 90 10.74 -0.59 -14.85
CA ARG A 90 10.35 -1.02 -16.20
C ARG A 90 9.45 -0.02 -16.93
N LEU A 91 8.84 0.92 -16.20
CA LEU A 91 7.90 1.90 -16.77
C LEU A 91 8.65 3.12 -17.29
N ASN A 92 8.17 3.67 -18.39
CA ASN A 92 8.49 5.00 -18.89
C ASN A 92 7.32 5.96 -18.63
N GLU A 93 7.52 7.26 -18.88
CA GLU A 93 6.49 8.27 -18.66
C GLU A 93 5.21 8.02 -19.49
N SER A 94 5.35 7.52 -20.72
CA SER A 94 4.23 7.20 -21.60
C SER A 94 3.35 6.08 -21.06
N ASP A 95 3.96 5.06 -20.45
CA ASP A 95 3.26 3.85 -19.99
C ASP A 95 2.24 4.17 -18.89
N LEU A 96 2.47 5.26 -18.14
CA LEU A 96 1.57 5.74 -17.10
C LEU A 96 0.22 6.22 -17.64
N SER A 97 0.17 6.58 -18.93
CA SER A 97 -1.07 7.02 -19.61
C SER A 97 -1.81 5.85 -20.28
N GLU A 98 -1.21 4.66 -20.31
CA GLU A 98 -1.80 3.48 -20.94
C GLU A 98 -2.78 2.76 -20.02
N ALA A 99 -3.79 2.14 -20.62
CA ALA A 99 -4.80 1.38 -19.89
C ALA A 99 -4.26 -0.01 -19.49
N THR A 100 -4.36 -0.34 -18.20
CA THR A 100 -4.12 -1.67 -17.67
C THR A 100 -5.45 -2.43 -17.58
N THR A 101 -5.48 -3.64 -18.15
CA THR A 101 -6.64 -4.55 -18.04
C THR A 101 -6.45 -5.47 -16.85
N TYR A 102 -7.46 -5.60 -15.98
CA TYR A 102 -7.41 -6.47 -14.81
C TYR A 102 -8.78 -7.03 -14.46
N ARG A 103 -8.80 -8.07 -13.61
CA ARG A 103 -10.03 -8.59 -12.99
C ARG A 103 -10.14 -8.17 -11.53
N ASN A 104 -11.33 -7.76 -11.11
CA ASN A 104 -11.63 -7.58 -9.69
C ASN A 104 -11.82 -8.96 -9.01
N THR A 105 -12.02 -8.97 -7.70
CA THR A 105 -12.25 -10.20 -6.93
C THR A 105 -13.58 -10.90 -7.23
N LYS A 106 -14.49 -10.25 -7.95
CA LYS A 106 -15.74 -10.85 -8.45
C LYS A 106 -15.57 -11.48 -9.84
N GLY A 107 -14.38 -11.34 -10.46
CA GLY A 107 -14.08 -11.83 -11.80
C GLY A 107 -14.42 -10.85 -12.93
N ASP A 108 -15.00 -9.69 -12.60
CA ASP A 108 -15.35 -8.65 -13.57
C ASP A 108 -14.09 -8.02 -14.15
N VAL A 109 -14.08 -7.80 -15.48
CA VAL A 109 -12.95 -7.20 -16.20
C VAL A 109 -13.11 -5.68 -16.22
N PHE A 110 -12.02 -4.98 -15.92
CA PHE A 110 -11.93 -3.53 -16.03
C PHE A 110 -10.69 -3.13 -16.82
N GLN A 111 -10.76 -1.92 -17.38
CA GLN A 111 -9.62 -1.21 -17.94
C GLN A 111 -9.50 0.13 -17.23
N THR A 112 -8.31 0.47 -16.76
CA THR A 112 -8.05 1.73 -16.04
C THR A 112 -6.65 2.21 -16.36
N VAL A 113 -6.46 3.51 -16.51
CA VAL A 113 -5.14 4.11 -16.76
C VAL A 113 -4.19 3.76 -15.61
N LEU A 114 -2.95 3.38 -15.93
CA LEU A 114 -1.98 2.91 -14.94
C LEU A 114 -1.69 3.95 -13.85
N ALA A 115 -1.58 5.23 -14.22
CA ALA A 115 -1.41 6.32 -13.25
C ALA A 115 -2.56 6.42 -12.24
N ASP A 116 -3.80 6.17 -12.68
CA ASP A 116 -4.97 6.19 -11.79
C ASP A 116 -4.94 5.02 -10.81
N ILE A 117 -4.51 3.83 -11.26
CA ILE A 117 -4.33 2.66 -10.38
C ILE A 117 -3.25 2.94 -9.33
N LEU A 118 -2.08 3.43 -9.74
CA LEU A 118 -0.98 3.76 -8.83
C LEU A 118 -1.39 4.82 -7.81
N THR A 119 -2.10 5.86 -8.27
CA THR A 119 -2.67 6.90 -7.39
C THR A 119 -3.67 6.28 -6.40
N HIS A 120 -4.60 5.46 -6.87
CA HIS A 120 -5.57 4.77 -6.02
C HIS A 120 -4.90 3.95 -4.91
N VAL A 121 -3.88 3.14 -5.24
CA VAL A 121 -3.17 2.31 -4.25
C VAL A 121 -2.59 3.17 -3.13
N SER A 122 -1.89 4.25 -3.49
CA SER A 122 -1.28 5.16 -2.50
C SER A 122 -2.32 5.83 -1.59
N MET A 123 -3.45 6.28 -2.16
CA MET A 123 -4.54 6.93 -1.43
C MET A 123 -5.30 5.95 -0.54
N HIS A 124 -5.55 4.73 -1.02
CA HIS A 124 -6.22 3.67 -0.28
C HIS A 124 -5.43 3.31 0.99
N GLY A 125 -4.11 3.17 0.87
CA GLY A 125 -3.22 2.99 2.01
C GLY A 125 -3.34 4.15 3.01
N SER A 126 -3.25 5.40 2.54
CA SER A 126 -3.37 6.58 3.41
C SER A 126 -4.70 6.63 4.18
N TYR A 127 -5.82 6.36 3.49
CA TYR A 127 -7.16 6.30 4.10
C TYR A 127 -7.22 5.30 5.27
N HIS A 128 -6.72 4.08 5.06
CA HIS A 128 -6.75 3.05 6.11
C HIS A 128 -5.70 3.26 7.20
N ARG A 129 -4.53 3.85 6.91
CA ARG A 129 -3.56 4.23 7.97
C ARG A 129 -4.17 5.26 8.93
N GLY A 130 -4.99 6.19 8.43
CA GLY A 130 -5.76 7.10 9.28
C GLY A 130 -6.70 6.36 10.26
N GLN A 131 -7.35 5.28 9.80
CA GLN A 131 -8.19 4.44 10.65
C GLN A 131 -7.37 3.63 11.66
N VAL A 132 -6.21 3.11 11.27
CA VAL A 132 -5.26 2.44 12.19
C VAL A 132 -4.86 3.41 13.30
N ASN A 133 -4.48 4.64 12.96
CA ASN A 133 -4.15 5.68 13.93
C ASN A 133 -5.31 6.04 14.87
N ALA A 134 -6.54 6.12 14.33
CA ALA A 134 -7.71 6.34 15.15
C ALA A 134 -7.94 5.20 16.16
N LEU A 135 -7.75 3.94 15.74
CA LEU A 135 -7.85 2.77 16.61
C LEU A 135 -6.76 2.76 17.70
N LEU A 136 -5.51 3.08 17.35
CA LEU A 136 -4.42 3.22 18.32
C LEU A 136 -4.75 4.27 19.37
N ARG A 137 -5.17 5.47 18.93
CA ARG A 137 -5.49 6.57 19.83
C ARG A 137 -6.68 6.24 20.75
N ALA A 138 -7.69 5.53 20.25
CA ALA A 138 -8.87 5.14 21.04
C ALA A 138 -8.51 4.20 22.22
N GLU A 139 -7.46 3.41 22.08
CA GLU A 139 -6.94 2.52 23.13
C GLU A 139 -5.80 3.15 23.96
N GLY A 140 -5.54 4.45 23.79
CA GLY A 140 -4.53 5.18 24.54
C GLY A 140 -3.09 5.03 24.03
N PHE A 141 -2.88 4.39 22.88
CA PHE A 141 -1.57 4.30 22.23
C PHE A 141 -1.24 5.55 21.39
N GLU A 142 0.04 5.76 21.11
CA GLU A 142 0.48 6.88 20.28
C GLU A 142 0.36 6.52 18.78
N PRO A 143 -0.42 7.28 17.98
CA PRO A 143 -0.51 7.09 16.54
C PRO A 143 0.78 7.49 15.82
N ALA A 144 0.99 6.90 14.65
CA ALA A 144 2.11 7.25 13.79
C ALA A 144 1.77 8.45 12.90
N ASN A 145 2.58 9.51 12.94
CA ASN A 145 2.54 10.53 11.89
C ASN A 145 2.90 9.87 10.55
N THR A 146 1.99 9.96 9.58
CA THR A 146 2.15 9.43 8.21
C THR A 146 1.93 10.50 7.15
N ASP A 147 1.97 11.78 7.52
CA ASP A 147 1.74 12.89 6.59
C ASP A 147 2.86 12.96 5.55
N TYR A 148 2.48 13.17 4.29
CA TYR A 148 3.42 13.25 3.18
C TYR A 148 4.45 14.38 3.36
N ILE A 149 4.05 15.51 3.94
CA ILE A 149 4.95 16.65 4.17
C ILE A 149 6.06 16.32 5.19
N THR A 150 5.80 15.40 6.13
CA THR A 150 6.80 14.91 7.08
C THR A 150 7.80 13.99 6.40
N PHE A 151 7.37 13.22 5.39
CA PHE A 151 8.27 12.34 4.64
C PHE A 151 9.25 13.10 3.73
N VAL A 152 8.80 14.18 3.09
CA VAL A 152 9.63 14.93 2.13
C VAL A 152 10.51 16.02 2.76
N ARG A 153 10.59 16.07 4.09
CA ARG A 153 11.41 17.01 4.88
C ARG A 153 12.47 16.24 5.63
#